data_AF-A0A9D9Y546-F1
#
_entry.id   AF-A0A9D9Y546-F1
#
_cell.length_a   1.000
_cell.length_b   1.000
_cell.length_c   1.000
_cell.angle_alpha   90.00
_cell.angle_beta   90.00
_cell.angle_gamma   90.00
#
_symmetry.space_group_name_H-M   'P 1'
#
loop_
_entity.id
_entity.type
_entity.pdbx_description
1 polymer ?
#
loop_
_entity_poly.entity_id
_entity_poly.type
_entity_poly.pdbx_seq_one_letter_code
_entity_poly.pdbx_strand_id
1 'polypeptide(L)'
;MTHSTSKNGLTRTLVRSAALVGVAAALALPVFASAATYAYVNTSGEVRTVVANDWQSAIATAPSIHARSGVIIITSPSDDIVGNDVSGI
;
A
#
# COMPACT_ATOMS: atom_id res chain seq x y z
N MET A 1 61.12 15.43 5.04
CA MET A 1 60.50 14.25 5.70
C MET A 1 59.36 14.74 6.58
N THR A 2 58.13 14.39 6.17
CA THR A 2 56.90 14.25 6.98
C THR A 2 56.60 15.24 8.10
N HIS A 3 55.54 16.04 7.93
CA HIS A 3 54.32 15.77 8.69
C HIS A 3 53.06 16.32 7.98
N SER A 4 52.18 15.40 7.61
CA SER A 4 50.81 15.65 7.17
C SER A 4 49.95 15.92 8.40
N THR A 5 49.06 16.92 8.33
CA THR A 5 47.95 17.09 9.27
C THR A 5 46.67 17.34 8.47
N SER A 6 46.00 16.24 8.16
CA SER A 6 44.61 16.22 7.68
C SER A 6 43.68 16.58 8.85
N LYS A 7 42.86 17.62 8.69
CA LYS A 7 41.78 17.96 9.63
C LYS A 7 40.44 17.66 8.98
N ASN A 8 39.82 16.57 9.43
CA ASN A 8 38.45 16.21 9.09
C ASN A 8 37.49 17.29 9.64
N GLY A 9 36.71 17.91 8.75
CA GLY A 9 35.75 18.96 9.08
C GLY A 9 34.46 18.79 8.30
N LEU A 10 33.60 17.94 8.84
CA LEU A 10 32.26 17.60 8.37
C LEU A 10 31.40 18.87 8.32
N THR A 11 31.27 19.51 7.15
CA THR A 11 30.43 20.71 6.99
C THR A 11 29.28 20.41 6.03
N ARG A 12 28.18 20.02 6.65
CA ARG A 12 26.86 19.72 6.09
C ARG A 12 26.27 21.01 5.49
N THR A 13 26.57 21.32 4.23
CA THR A 13 25.97 22.46 3.53
C THR A 13 24.63 22.04 2.93
N LEU A 14 23.62 22.22 3.78
CA LEU A 14 22.20 22.16 3.46
C LEU A 14 21.81 23.40 2.62
N VAL A 15 20.95 23.14 1.63
CA VAL A 15 20.02 24.09 0.98
C VAL A 15 20.66 25.15 0.07
N ARG A 16 20.36 25.04 -1.23
CA ARG A 16 20.10 26.17 -2.14
C ARG A 16 19.59 25.68 -3.49
N SER A 17 18.30 25.36 -3.56
CA SER A 17 17.58 25.30 -4.83
C SER A 17 16.18 25.87 -4.63
N ALA A 18 16.10 27.20 -4.57
CA ALA A 18 14.86 27.93 -4.79
C ALA A 18 14.85 28.38 -6.26
N ALA A 19 13.94 27.83 -7.05
CA ALA A 19 13.56 28.39 -8.34
C ALA A 19 12.04 28.29 -8.46
N LEU A 20 11.42 29.46 -8.68
CA LEU A 20 10.00 29.72 -8.71
C LEU A 20 9.32 29.23 -10.01
N VAL A 21 7.98 29.23 -9.94
CA VAL A 21 6.99 29.40 -11.01
C VAL A 21 6.31 28.13 -11.53
N GLY A 22 5.05 27.98 -11.07
CA GLY A 22 4.05 27.10 -11.63
C GLY A 22 2.92 26.91 -10.63
N VAL A 23 1.92 27.80 -10.65
CA VAL A 23 0.66 27.55 -9.93
C VAL A 23 -0.04 26.38 -10.63
N ALA A 24 0.31 25.17 -10.22
CA ALA A 24 -0.58 24.04 -10.27
C ALA A 24 -0.94 23.76 -8.81
N ALA A 25 -1.84 24.57 -8.27
CA ALA A 25 -2.70 24.11 -7.18
C ALA A 25 -3.55 22.98 -7.76
N ALA A 26 -2.94 21.81 -7.93
CA ALA A 26 -3.66 20.57 -8.15
C ALA A 26 -4.60 20.49 -6.95
N LEU A 27 -5.89 20.62 -7.24
CA LEU A 27 -6.97 20.49 -6.27
C LEU A 27 -6.72 19.18 -5.52
N ALA A 28 -6.16 19.27 -4.33
CA ALA A 28 -6.16 18.17 -3.37
C ALA A 28 -7.61 18.07 -2.89
N LEU A 29 -8.48 17.56 -3.77
CA LEU A 29 -9.79 17.12 -3.38
C LEU A 29 -9.56 16.09 -2.28
N PRO A 30 -10.24 16.20 -1.13
CA PRO A 30 -10.25 15.11 -0.18
C PRO A 30 -10.83 13.91 -0.93
N VAL A 31 -9.95 13.01 -1.36
CA VAL A 31 -10.35 11.67 -1.78
C VAL A 31 -10.85 11.05 -0.48
N PHE A 32 -12.17 11.07 -0.30
CA PHE A 32 -12.82 10.23 0.68
C PHE A 32 -12.47 8.80 0.29
N ALA A 33 -11.41 8.27 0.91
CA ALA A 33 -11.03 6.90 0.74
C ALA A 33 -12.14 6.06 1.39
N SER A 34 -13.08 5.58 0.58
CA SER A 34 -14.09 4.66 1.07
C SER A 34 -13.40 3.33 1.30
N ALA A 35 -13.27 2.95 2.56
CA ALA A 35 -12.78 1.63 2.90
C ALA A 35 -13.75 0.58 2.32
N ALA A 36 -13.24 -0.26 1.43
CA ALA A 36 -13.97 -1.37 0.83
C ALA A 36 -13.51 -2.68 1.44
N THR A 37 -14.40 -3.67 1.43
CA THR A 37 -14.08 -5.03 1.85
C THR A 37 -13.51 -5.80 0.67
N TYR A 38 -12.36 -6.43 0.85
CA TYR A 38 -11.70 -7.27 -0.14
C TYR A 38 -11.62 -8.70 0.35
N ALA A 39 -11.96 -9.67 -0.48
CA ALA A 39 -11.74 -11.09 -0.25
C ALA A 39 -10.36 -11.52 -0.75
N TYR A 40 -9.72 -12.45 -0.04
CA TYR A 40 -8.44 -13.06 -0.43
C TYR A 40 -8.34 -14.49 0.13
N VAL A 41 -7.43 -15.30 -0.43
CA VAL A 41 -7.17 -16.66 0.07
C VAL A 41 -5.95 -16.65 0.99
N ASN A 42 -6.10 -17.18 2.20
CA ASN A 42 -5.00 -17.31 3.15
C ASN A 42 -4.08 -18.50 2.80
N THR A 43 -2.95 -18.64 3.48
CA THR A 43 -2.01 -19.76 3.30
C THR A 43 -2.60 -21.14 3.60
N SER A 44 -3.72 -21.20 4.32
CA SER A 44 -4.46 -22.44 4.61
C SER A 44 -5.48 -22.81 3.53
N GLY A 45 -5.67 -21.95 2.52
CA GLY A 45 -6.66 -22.14 1.45
C GLY A 45 -8.06 -21.61 1.76
N GLU A 46 -8.24 -20.91 2.88
CA GLU A 46 -9.53 -20.35 3.29
C GLU A 46 -9.72 -18.93 2.73
N VAL A 47 -10.95 -18.58 2.35
CA VAL A 47 -11.29 -17.21 1.96
C VAL A 47 -11.48 -16.37 3.21
N ARG A 48 -10.77 -15.24 3.28
CA ARG A 48 -10.89 -14.24 4.35
C ARG A 48 -11.12 -12.86 3.74
N THR A 49 -11.49 -11.92 4.59
CA THR A 49 -11.72 -10.53 4.17
C THR A 49 -10.78 -9.56 4.87
N VAL A 50 -10.38 -8.50 4.18
CA VAL A 50 -9.65 -7.36 4.72
C VAL A 50 -10.33 -6.07 4.28
N VAL A 51 -10.33 -5.06 5.14
CA VAL A 51 -10.88 -3.74 4.83
C VAL A 51 -9.73 -2.82 4.44
N ALA A 52 -9.81 -2.22 3.26
CA ALA A 52 -8.77 -1.33 2.74
C ALA A 52 -9.35 -0.27 1.80
N ASN A 53 -8.60 0.81 1.58
CA ASN A 53 -9.02 1.89 0.69
C ASN A 53 -8.85 1.56 -0.80
N ASP A 54 -7.95 0.63 -1.10
CA ASP A 54 -7.54 0.24 -2.44
C ASP A 54 -6.96 -1.18 -2.42
N TRP A 55 -6.84 -1.79 -3.60
CA TRP A 55 -6.37 -3.18 -3.73
C TRP A 55 -4.89 -3.36 -3.33
N GLN A 56 -4.04 -2.34 -3.46
CA GLN A 56 -2.62 -2.43 -3.09
C GLN A 56 -2.49 -2.53 -1.58
N SER A 57 -3.20 -1.64 -0.88
CA SER A 57 -3.33 -1.66 0.58
C SER A 57 -3.96 -2.96 1.08
N ALA A 58 -4.97 -3.50 0.37
CA ALA A 58 -5.58 -4.79 0.71
C ALA A 58 -4.58 -5.95 0.64
N ILE A 59 -3.79 -6.06 -0.44
CA ILE A 59 -2.75 -7.11 -0.56
C ILE A 59 -1.68 -6.94 0.52
N ALA A 60 -1.22 -5.71 0.77
CA ALA A 60 -0.15 -5.44 1.72
C ALA A 60 -0.55 -5.70 3.18
N THR A 61 -1.83 -5.56 3.51
CA THR A 61 -2.35 -5.72 4.87
C THR A 61 -3.10 -7.03 5.09
N ALA A 62 -3.33 -7.83 4.04
CA ALA A 62 -4.00 -9.13 4.13
C ALA A 62 -3.16 -10.13 4.95
N PRO A 63 -3.61 -10.53 6.16
CA PRO A 63 -2.83 -11.41 7.01
C PRO A 63 -2.77 -12.82 6.42
N SER A 64 -1.55 -13.34 6.31
CA SER A 64 -1.25 -14.67 5.77
C SER A 64 -1.85 -14.89 4.37
N ILE A 65 -1.83 -13.88 3.49
CA ILE A 65 -2.24 -14.05 2.10
C ILE A 65 -1.33 -15.09 1.41
N HIS A 66 -1.94 -16.00 0.66
CA HIS A 66 -1.18 -16.97 -0.11
C HIS A 66 -0.36 -16.26 -1.21
N ALA A 67 0.89 -16.69 -1.44
CA ALA A 67 1.81 -16.00 -2.35
C ALA A 67 1.33 -15.93 -3.82
N ARG A 68 0.35 -16.75 -4.20
CA ARG A 68 -0.31 -16.75 -5.52
C ARG A 68 -1.75 -16.22 -5.49
N SER A 69 -2.20 -15.69 -4.35
CA SER A 69 -3.53 -15.09 -4.22
C SER A 69 -3.51 -13.63 -4.64
N GLY A 70 -4.60 -13.19 -5.25
CA GLY A 70 -4.94 -11.77 -5.37
C GLY A 70 -5.94 -11.34 -4.29
N VAL A 71 -6.52 -10.16 -4.50
CA VAL A 71 -7.65 -9.64 -3.73
C VAL A 71 -8.78 -9.29 -4.70
N ILE A 72 -10.04 -9.47 -4.28
CA ILE A 72 -11.22 -9.07 -5.05
C ILE A 72 -12.09 -8.17 -4.17
N ILE A 73 -12.54 -7.04 -4.72
CA ILE A 73 -13.45 -6.14 -4.01
C ILE A 73 -14.84 -6.76 -3.90
N ILE A 74 -15.43 -6.72 -2.70
CA ILE A 74 -16.80 -7.19 -2.44
C ILE A 74 -17.73 -5.98 -2.54
N THR A 75 -18.46 -5.85 -3.64
CA THR A 75 -19.37 -4.72 -3.90
C THR A 75 -20.82 -4.99 -3.50
N SER A 76 -21.15 -6.21 -3.09
CA SER A 76 -22.47 -6.57 -2.60
C SER A 76 -22.34 -7.61 -1.49
N PRO A 77 -22.86 -7.36 -0.28
CA PRO A 77 -22.79 -8.33 0.82
C PRO A 77 -23.71 -9.53 0.61
N SER A 78 -24.54 -9.50 -0.45
CA SER A 78 -25.41 -10.60 -0.89
C SER A 78 -24.79 -11.46 -1.98
N ASP A 79 -23.61 -11.06 -2.51
CA ASP A 79 -22.84 -11.90 -3.41
C ASP A 79 -22.09 -12.88 -2.52
N ASP A 80 -22.58 -14.12 -2.51
CA ASP A 80 -21.93 -15.21 -1.82
C ASP A 80 -20.46 -15.23 -2.23
N ILE A 81 -19.58 -15.12 -1.23
CA ILE A 81 -18.15 -15.31 -1.44
C ILE A 81 -17.98 -16.58 -2.28
N VAL A 82 -17.34 -16.45 -3.45
CA VAL A 82 -17.03 -17.55 -4.38
C VAL A 82 -16.68 -18.81 -3.58
N GLY A 83 -17.61 -19.75 -3.49
CA GLY A 83 -17.51 -20.90 -2.58
C GLY A 83 -18.77 -21.27 -1.77
N ASN A 84 -19.85 -20.48 -1.76
CA ASN A 84 -21.11 -20.93 -1.11
C ASN A 84 -21.87 -21.98 -1.95
N ASP A 85 -21.64 -22.04 -3.26
CA ASP A 85 -22.31 -23.00 -4.16
C ASP A 85 -21.62 -24.37 -4.26
N VAL A 86 -20.47 -24.59 -3.59
CA VAL A 86 -19.87 -25.93 -3.53
C VAL A 86 -20.59 -26.76 -2.45
N SER A 87 -21.73 -27.33 -2.83
CA SER A 87 -22.38 -28.40 -2.07
C SER A 87 -21.44 -29.59 -1.94
N GLY A 88 -20.85 -29.74 -0.75
CA GLY A 88 -20.29 -30.99 -0.25
C GLY A 88 -19.03 -31.48 -0.96
N ILE A 89 -17.88 -31.14 -0.40
CA ILE A 89 -16.73 -32.05 -0.27
C ILE A 89 -16.08 -31.84 1.10
#